data_AF-E4MZQ6-F1
#
_entry.id   AF-E4MZQ6-F1
#
_cell.length_a   1.000
_cell.length_b   1.000
_cell.length_c   1.000
_cell.angle_alpha   90.00
_cell.angle_beta   90.00
_cell.angle_gamma   90.00
#
_symmetry.space_group_name_H-M   'P 1'
#
loop_
_entity.id
_entity.type
_entity.pdbx_description
1 polymer ?
#
loop_
_entity_poly.entity_id
_entity_poly.type
_entity_poly.pdbx_seq_one_letter_code
_entity_poly.pdbx_strand_id
1 'polypeptide(L)'
;MLAGKPLAEFAPRDAGGTVKPLVTIVTDNGGPFRSFRIEAFIATRPELRHVRTRVRTPGQNGSRERGFGSLKYEKLFLEEIPDALDLVRHAEDYRRDYNTVRPHEALAWNRPHDVHTGAADPLVPNFPEPENLPTA
;
A
#
# COMPACT_ATOMS: atom_id res chain seq x y z
N MET A 1 -12.32 -0.33 -2.64
CA MET A 1 -13.00 -0.75 -1.40
C MET A 1 -11.98 -0.69 -0.27
N LEU A 2 -12.41 -0.36 0.95
CA LEU A 2 -11.62 -0.43 2.17
C LEU A 2 -12.35 -1.37 3.13
N ALA A 3 -11.66 -2.37 3.68
CA ALA A 3 -12.27 -3.40 4.52
C ALA A 3 -13.53 -4.06 3.91
N GLY A 4 -13.52 -4.32 2.59
CA GLY A 4 -14.64 -4.95 1.88
C GLY A 4 -15.83 -4.04 1.53
N LYS A 5 -15.80 -2.76 1.90
CA LYS A 5 -16.85 -1.78 1.59
C LYS A 5 -16.40 -0.69 0.61
N PRO A 6 -17.31 -0.08 -0.17
CA PRO A 6 -16.99 1.07 -1.03
C PRO A 6 -16.29 2.20 -0.27
N LEU A 7 -15.29 2.84 -0.89
CA LEU A 7 -14.56 3.95 -0.26
C LEU A 7 -15.47 5.15 0.06
N ALA A 8 -16.48 5.38 -0.78
CA ALA A 8 -17.46 6.45 -0.61
C ALA A 8 -18.26 6.35 0.70
N GLU A 9 -18.41 5.15 1.28
CA GLU A 9 -19.12 4.98 2.57
C GLU A 9 -18.32 5.53 3.76
N PHE A 10 -16.99 5.56 3.65
CA PHE A 10 -16.10 6.07 4.69
C PHE A 10 -15.72 7.54 4.47
N ALA A 11 -16.08 8.10 3.32
CA ALA A 11 -15.66 9.44 2.95
C ALA A 11 -16.41 10.50 3.77
N PRO A 12 -15.70 11.43 4.44
CA PRO A 12 -16.35 12.44 5.25
C PRO A 12 -17.20 13.37 4.38
N ARG A 13 -18.27 13.92 4.95
CA ARG A 13 -19.15 14.88 4.27
C ARG A 13 -19.01 16.26 4.90
N ASP A 14 -19.13 17.31 4.08
CA ASP A 14 -19.26 18.67 4.61
C ASP A 14 -20.68 18.94 5.14
N ALA A 15 -20.89 20.15 5.67
CA ALA A 15 -22.17 20.58 6.21
C ALA A 15 -23.31 20.57 5.16
N GLY A 16 -22.98 20.61 3.86
CA GLY A 16 -23.93 20.53 2.75
C GLY A 16 -24.16 19.10 2.25
N GLY A 17 -23.55 18.08 2.87
CA GLY A 17 -23.65 16.68 2.47
C GLY A 17 -22.72 16.26 1.32
N THR A 18 -21.88 17.17 0.83
CA THR A 18 -20.92 16.90 -0.25
C THR A 18 -19.81 15.99 0.26
N VAL A 19 -19.48 14.96 -0.51
CA VAL A 19 -18.40 14.03 -0.20
C VAL A 19 -17.06 14.75 -0.31
N LYS A 20 -16.24 14.70 0.74
CA LYS A 20 -14.85 15.14 0.73
C LYS A 20 -13.93 13.98 0.37
N PRO A 21 -12.81 14.23 -0.32
CA PRO A 21 -11.87 13.17 -0.65
C PRO A 21 -11.34 12.47 0.61
N LEU A 22 -11.43 11.15 0.61
CA LEU A 22 -10.89 10.28 1.66
C LEU A 22 -9.47 9.84 1.31
N VAL A 23 -9.25 9.45 0.04
CA VAL A 23 -7.97 8.93 -0.44
C VAL A 23 -7.36 9.92 -1.42
N THR A 24 -6.11 10.31 -1.14
CA THR A 24 -5.30 11.06 -2.10
C THR A 24 -4.36 10.11 -2.84
N ILE A 25 -4.57 9.97 -4.15
CA ILE A 25 -3.68 9.25 -5.05
C ILE A 25 -2.61 10.23 -5.49
N VAL A 26 -1.35 9.93 -5.18
CA VAL A 26 -0.20 10.74 -5.60
C VAL A 26 0.56 10.02 -6.71
N THR A 27 0.77 10.67 -7.85
CA THR A 27 1.52 10.10 -8.99
C THR A 27 2.56 11.07 -9.52
N ASP A 28 3.47 10.59 -10.36
CA ASP A 28 4.31 11.45 -11.17
C ASP A 28 3.52 12.07 -12.35
N ASN A 29 4.26 12.75 -13.24
CA ASN A 29 3.72 13.38 -14.44
C ASN A 29 3.83 12.51 -15.70
N GLY A 30 3.97 11.18 -15.54
CA GLY A 30 4.03 10.24 -16.66
C GLY A 30 2.76 10.29 -17.53
N GLY A 31 2.91 10.01 -18.83
CA GLY A 31 1.82 10.07 -19.82
C GLY A 31 0.52 9.37 -19.40
N PRO A 32 0.55 8.13 -18.86
CA PRO A 32 -0.64 7.43 -18.39
C PRO A 32 -1.41 8.19 -17.29
N PHE A 33 -0.70 8.83 -16.36
CA PHE A 33 -1.30 9.61 -15.26
C PHE A 33 -1.70 11.04 -15.65
N ARG A 34 -1.36 11.46 -16.88
CA ARG A 34 -1.86 12.70 -17.51
C ARG A 34 -3.03 12.46 -18.46
N SER A 35 -3.43 11.20 -18.66
CA SER A 35 -4.45 10.85 -19.65
C SER A 35 -5.84 11.33 -19.23
N PHE A 36 -6.66 11.69 -20.21
CA PHE A 36 -8.08 12.01 -19.97
C PHE A 36 -8.84 10.87 -19.27
N ARG A 37 -8.45 9.61 -19.52
CA ARG A 37 -9.09 8.44 -18.91
C ARG A 37 -8.95 8.43 -17.39
N ILE A 38 -7.78 8.79 -16.86
CA ILE A 38 -7.61 8.83 -15.40
C ILE A 38 -8.35 10.03 -14.80
N GLU A 39 -8.37 11.17 -15.49
CA GLU A 39 -9.11 12.35 -15.06
C GLU A 39 -10.62 12.09 -14.99
N ALA A 40 -11.19 11.50 -16.05
CA ALA A 40 -12.60 11.11 -16.10
C ALA A 40 -12.96 10.09 -15.00
N PHE A 41 -12.08 9.12 -14.75
CA PHE A 41 -12.27 8.15 -13.67
C PHE A 41 -12.31 8.82 -12.29
N ILE A 42 -11.39 9.74 -12.00
CA ILE A 42 -11.34 10.46 -10.73
C ILE A 42 -12.57 11.38 -10.58
N ALA A 43 -13.00 12.04 -11.65
CA ALA A 43 -14.18 12.91 -11.64
C ALA A 43 -15.47 12.17 -11.23
N THR A 44 -15.57 10.86 -11.52
CA THR A 44 -16.73 10.02 -11.14
C THR A 44 -16.66 9.52 -9.69
N ARG A 45 -15.58 9.81 -8.95
CA ARG A 45 -15.30 9.27 -7.61
C ARG A 45 -14.89 10.39 -6.66
N PRO A 46 -15.84 11.13 -6.08
CA PRO A 46 -15.55 12.28 -5.22
C PRO A 46 -14.77 11.92 -3.95
N GLU A 47 -14.78 10.64 -3.55
CA GLU A 47 -13.95 10.12 -2.47
C GLU A 47 -12.45 10.04 -2.81
N LEU A 48 -12.08 10.23 -4.08
CA LEU A 48 -10.70 10.21 -4.56
C LEU A 48 -10.24 11.63 -4.92
N ARG A 49 -9.02 11.95 -4.54
CA ARG A 49 -8.29 13.13 -5.02
C ARG A 49 -7.03 12.67 -5.73
N HIS A 50 -6.78 13.18 -6.93
CA HIS A 50 -5.53 12.93 -7.64
C HIS A 50 -4.61 14.14 -7.54
N VAL A 51 -3.39 13.92 -7.05
CA VAL A 51 -2.33 14.93 -6.98
C VAL A 51 -1.14 14.42 -7.78
N ARG A 52 -0.60 15.26 -8.67
CA ARG A 52 0.66 14.97 -9.35
C ARG A 52 1.81 15.65 -8.61
N THR A 53 2.93 14.94 -8.43
CA THR A 53 4.11 15.50 -7.77
C THR A 53 4.65 16.68 -8.59
N ARG A 54 5.27 17.64 -7.89
CA ARG A 54 5.95 18.75 -8.55
C ARG A 54 7.07 18.20 -9.44
N VAL A 55 7.22 18.79 -10.62
CA VAL A 55 8.29 18.45 -11.56
C VAL A 55 9.64 18.62 -10.84
N ARG A 56 10.44 17.54 -10.82
CA ARG A 56 11.79 17.46 -10.20
C ARG A 56 11.84 17.54 -8.66
N THR A 57 10.96 16.85 -7.95
CA THR A 57 11.13 16.61 -6.49
C THR A 57 11.25 15.11 -6.18
N PRO A 58 12.46 14.53 -6.25
CA PRO A 58 12.70 13.08 -6.11
C PRO A 58 12.26 12.51 -4.74
N GLY A 59 12.32 13.30 -3.67
CA GLY A 59 12.04 12.82 -2.31
C GLY A 59 10.58 12.44 -2.02
N GLN A 60 9.63 12.80 -2.90
CA GLN A 60 8.20 12.55 -2.68
C GLN A 60 7.75 11.14 -3.09
N ASN A 61 8.54 10.42 -3.87
CA ASN A 61 8.22 9.05 -4.25
C ASN A 61 8.97 8.00 -3.43
N GLY A 62 9.83 8.37 -2.47
CA GLY A 62 10.82 7.47 -1.87
C GLY A 62 10.27 6.18 -1.25
N SER A 63 9.02 6.19 -0.76
CA SER A 63 8.32 4.98 -0.30
C SER A 63 8.03 4.00 -1.45
N ARG A 64 7.64 4.53 -2.61
CA ARG A 64 7.37 3.79 -3.84
C ARG A 64 8.67 3.23 -4.41
N GLU A 65 9.73 4.03 -4.51
CA GLU A 65 11.03 3.51 -4.96
C GLU A 65 11.57 2.42 -4.01
N ARG A 66 11.42 2.59 -2.69
CA ARG A 66 11.82 1.57 -1.71
C ARG A 66 11.03 0.27 -1.89
N GLY A 67 9.70 0.35 -2.02
CA GLY A 67 8.84 -0.82 -2.19
C GLY A 67 9.12 -1.60 -3.49
N PHE A 68 9.39 -0.89 -4.59
CA PHE A 68 9.83 -1.54 -5.83
C PHE A 68 11.25 -2.11 -5.72
N GLY A 69 12.13 -1.46 -4.96
CA GLY A 69 13.46 -1.97 -4.67
C GLY A 69 13.40 -3.32 -3.95
N SER A 70 12.64 -3.41 -2.86
CA SER A 70 12.52 -4.65 -2.09
C SER A 70 11.93 -5.80 -2.93
N LEU A 71 10.85 -5.55 -3.69
CA LEU A 71 10.29 -6.56 -4.61
C LEU A 71 11.34 -7.09 -5.61
N LYS A 72 12.14 -6.21 -6.20
CA LYS A 72 13.12 -6.61 -7.21
C LYS A 72 14.24 -7.45 -6.59
N TYR A 73 14.86 -6.96 -5.53
CA TYR A 73 16.06 -7.60 -4.96
C TYR A 73 15.74 -8.84 -4.12
N GLU A 74 14.60 -8.85 -3.43
CA GLU A 74 14.24 -9.95 -2.54
C GLU A 74 13.44 -11.06 -3.25
N LYS A 75 12.89 -10.78 -4.44
CA LYS A 75 12.13 -11.78 -5.21
C LYS A 75 12.53 -11.83 -6.68
N LEU A 76 12.28 -10.77 -7.46
CA LEU A 76 12.30 -10.89 -8.92
C LEU A 76 13.68 -11.20 -9.51
N PHE A 77 14.77 -10.71 -8.90
CA PHE A 77 16.13 -10.98 -9.37
C PHE A 77 16.67 -12.35 -8.93
N LEU A 78 15.96 -13.06 -8.06
CA LEU A 78 16.36 -14.38 -7.57
C LEU A 78 15.68 -15.52 -8.34
N GLU A 79 14.72 -15.21 -9.21
CA GLU A 79 13.84 -16.17 -9.87
C GLU A 79 14.06 -16.13 -11.38
N GLU A 80 13.89 -17.27 -12.05
CA GLU A 80 13.77 -17.30 -13.51
C GLU A 80 12.33 -16.96 -13.91
N ILE A 81 12.15 -15.91 -14.71
CA ILE A 81 10.83 -15.37 -15.08
C ILE A 81 10.72 -15.38 -16.60
N PRO A 82 10.22 -16.48 -17.21
CA PRO A 82 10.22 -16.64 -18.66
C PRO A 82 9.16 -15.78 -19.36
N ASP A 83 8.09 -15.40 -18.67
CA ASP A 83 7.01 -14.60 -19.24
C ASP A 83 6.33 -13.65 -18.24
N ALA A 84 5.38 -12.87 -18.77
CA ALA A 84 4.66 -11.86 -18.01
C ALA A 84 3.67 -12.46 -16.99
N LEU A 85 3.14 -13.67 -17.22
CA LEU A 85 2.25 -14.33 -16.27
C LEU A 85 3.04 -14.77 -15.05
N ASP A 86 4.24 -15.32 -15.25
CA ASP A 86 5.14 -15.67 -14.15
C ASP A 86 5.59 -14.43 -13.38
N LEU A 87 5.90 -13.33 -14.06
CA LEU A 87 6.19 -12.06 -13.39
C LEU A 87 5.05 -11.62 -12.46
N VAL A 88 3.80 -11.69 -12.94
CA VAL A 88 2.62 -11.35 -12.14
C VAL A 88 2.49 -12.28 -10.94
N ARG A 89 2.71 -13.59 -11.12
CA ARG A 89 2.66 -14.56 -10.02
C ARG A 89 3.71 -14.25 -8.95
N HIS A 90 4.98 -14.09 -9.32
CA HIS A 90 6.04 -13.79 -8.37
C HIS A 90 5.80 -12.46 -7.64
N ALA A 91 5.32 -11.44 -8.34
CA ALA A 91 4.98 -10.15 -7.73
C ALA A 91 3.81 -10.26 -6.74
N GLU A 92 2.78 -11.04 -7.06
CA GLU A 92 1.63 -11.27 -6.19
C GLU A 92 1.98 -12.09 -4.96
N ASP A 93 2.81 -13.13 -5.11
CA ASP A 93 3.30 -13.94 -4.00
C ASP A 93 4.13 -13.09 -3.04
N TYR A 94 5.05 -12.28 -3.57
CA TYR A 94 5.80 -11.32 -2.76
C TYR A 94 4.90 -10.30 -2.06
N ARG A 95 3.90 -9.75 -2.77
CA ARG A 95 2.95 -8.80 -2.18
C ARG A 95 2.19 -9.42 -1.00
N ARG A 96 1.79 -10.69 -1.10
CA ARG A 96 1.11 -11.41 -0.01
C ARG A 96 2.03 -11.63 1.17
N ASP A 97 3.22 -12.16 0.93
CA ASP A 97 4.23 -12.40 1.96
C ASP A 97 4.59 -11.10 2.71
N TYR A 98 4.95 -10.06 1.96
CA TYR A 98 5.34 -8.75 2.49
C TYR A 98 4.28 -8.14 3.41
N ASN A 99 2.99 -8.26 3.05
CA ASN A 99 1.91 -7.61 3.79
C ASN A 99 1.32 -8.48 4.92
N THR A 100 1.34 -9.81 4.79
CA THR A 100 0.56 -10.71 5.66
C THR A 100 1.40 -11.71 6.45
N VAL A 101 2.68 -11.85 6.13
CA VAL A 101 3.58 -12.81 6.79
C VAL A 101 4.78 -12.09 7.40
N ARG A 102 5.49 -11.29 6.61
CA ARG A 102 6.73 -10.60 7.01
C ARG A 102 6.47 -9.57 8.12
N PRO A 103 7.17 -9.66 9.26
CA PRO A 103 7.16 -8.62 10.28
C PRO A 103 8.07 -7.44 9.87
N HIS A 104 7.68 -6.21 10.22
CA HIS A 104 8.43 -5.00 9.86
C HIS A 104 8.86 -4.26 11.11
N GLU A 105 10.17 -4.10 11.31
CA GLU A 105 10.74 -3.41 12.47
C GLU A 105 10.12 -2.02 12.70
N ALA A 106 9.92 -1.25 11.63
CA ALA A 106 9.30 0.08 11.67
C ALA A 106 7.83 0.08 12.15
N LEU A 107 7.19 -1.09 12.25
CA LEU A 107 5.82 -1.28 12.72
C LEU A 107 5.80 -2.05 14.05
N ALA A 108 6.82 -1.89 14.89
CA ALA A 108 7.02 -2.68 16.11
C ALA A 108 6.98 -4.19 15.82
N TRP A 109 7.53 -4.56 14.65
CA TRP A 109 7.53 -5.91 14.10
C TRP A 109 6.15 -6.49 13.75
N ASN A 110 5.09 -5.68 13.73
CA ASN A 110 3.80 -6.12 13.22
C ASN A 110 3.81 -6.26 11.68
N ARG A 111 2.81 -6.98 11.18
CA ARG A 111 2.56 -7.14 9.75
C ARG A 111 1.81 -5.92 9.19
N PRO A 112 2.14 -5.42 7.98
CA PRO A 112 1.50 -4.24 7.42
C PRO A 112 -0.02 -4.36 7.29
N HIS A 113 -0.52 -5.56 6.95
CA HIS A 113 -1.95 -5.82 6.85
C HIS A 113 -2.68 -5.67 8.18
N ASP A 114 -2.10 -6.17 9.27
CA ASP A 114 -2.72 -6.13 10.60
C ASP A 114 -2.77 -4.70 11.13
N VAL A 115 -1.70 -3.92 10.90
CA VAL A 115 -1.69 -2.49 11.19
C VAL A 115 -2.73 -1.75 10.34
N HIS A 116 -2.79 -2.03 9.03
CA HIS A 116 -3.72 -1.35 8.12
C HIS A 116 -5.19 -1.60 8.46
N THR A 117 -5.50 -2.80 8.97
CA THR A 117 -6.86 -3.20 9.37
C THR A 117 -7.19 -2.82 10.82
N GLY A 118 -6.22 -2.33 11.58
CA GLY A 118 -6.36 -1.99 13.00
C GLY A 118 -6.35 -3.20 13.95
N ALA A 119 -5.94 -4.38 13.45
CA ALA A 119 -5.76 -5.58 14.28
C ALA A 119 -4.49 -5.52 15.14
N ALA A 120 -3.53 -4.66 14.79
CA ALA A 120 -2.32 -4.41 15.57
C ALA A 120 -2.01 -2.90 15.64
N ASP A 121 -1.46 -2.45 16.76
CA ASP A 121 -0.94 -1.08 16.91
C ASP A 121 0.49 -1.01 16.33
N PRO A 122 0.81 -0.08 15.42
CA PRO A 122 2.14 0.02 14.82
C PRO A 122 3.27 0.32 15.80
N LEU A 123 2.96 0.70 17.05
CA LEU A 123 3.92 1.05 18.10
C LEU A 123 4.02 -0.03 19.19
N VAL A 124 3.15 -1.04 19.18
CA VAL A 124 3.10 -2.09 20.21
C VAL A 124 3.32 -3.46 19.55
N PRO A 125 4.39 -4.21 19.92
CA PRO A 125 4.61 -5.55 19.39
C PRO A 125 3.44 -6.49 19.73
N ASN A 126 2.99 -7.29 18.76
CA ASN A 126 1.92 -8.28 18.92
C ASN A 126 2.44 -9.73 18.83
N PHE A 127 3.69 -9.97 19.23
CA PHE A 127 4.21 -11.34 19.27
C PHE A 127 3.89 -11.99 20.61
N PRO A 128 3.64 -13.31 20.63
CA PRO A 128 3.66 -14.04 21.89
C PRO A 128 5.04 -13.88 22.54
N GLU A 129 5.06 -13.39 23.78
CA GLU A 129 6.29 -13.39 24.57
C GLU A 129 6.75 -14.85 24.74
N PRO A 130 8.05 -15.15 24.57
CA PRO A 130 8.54 -16.49 24.84
C PRO A 130 8.32 -16.80 26.32
N GLU A 131 7.50 -17.81 26.60
CA GLU A 131 7.39 -18.40 27.93
C GLU A 131 8.70 -19.13 28.22
N ASN A 132 9.59 -18.49 28.98
CA ASN A 132 10.79 -19.14 29.49
C ASN A 132 10.39 -20.11 30.61
N LEU A 133 9.86 -21.27 30.23
CA LEU A 133 9.62 -22.35 31.17
C LEU A 133 10.97 -22.85 31.70
N PRO A 134 11.16 -22.98 33.02
CA PRO A 134 12.38 -23.59 33.55
C PRO A 134 12.48 -25.02 33.05
N THR A 135 13.61 -25.36 32.44
CA THR A 135 13.94 -26.74 32.06
C THR A 135 14.05 -27.58 33.34
N ALA A 136 13.21 -28.60 33.46
CA ALA A 136 13.25 -29.58 34.56
C ALA A 136 14.45 -30.53 34.46
#